data_AF-A0A809R8G5-F1
#
_entry.id   AF-A0A809R8G5-F1
#
_cell.length_a   1.000
_cell.length_b   1.000
_cell.length_c   1.000
_cell.angle_alpha   90.00
_cell.angle_beta   90.00
_cell.angle_gamma   90.00
#
_symmetry.space_group_name_H-M   'P 1'
#
loop_
_entity.id
_entity.type
_entity.pdbx_description
1 polymer ?
#
loop_
_entity_poly.entity_id
_entity_poly.type
_entity_poly.pdbx_seq_one_letter_code
_entity_poly.pdbx_strand_id
1 'polypeptide(L)' 'MVGMSWFHRTTPTGANSHYHSGSQGGFRGWHEAIPQRNLMFILLGNAPEPFAQALKIVNDQLDAFKLR' A
#
# COMPACT_ATOMS: atom_id res chain seq x y z
N MET A 1 10.14 -7.34 7.85
CA MET A 1 10.96 -6.62 8.86
C MET A 1 10.19 -5.40 9.32
N VAL A 2 10.19 -5.11 10.62
CA VAL A 2 9.55 -3.93 11.23
C VAL A 2 10.63 -2.90 11.54
N GLY A 3 10.49 -1.66 11.06
CA GLY A 3 11.37 -0.53 11.36
C GLY A 3 10.74 0.45 12.36
N MET A 4 11.07 1.75 12.28
CA MET A 4 10.52 2.87 13.08
C MET A 4 9.00 3.06 12.89
N SER A 5 8.20 2.10 13.32
CA SER A 5 6.76 2.00 13.05
C SER A 5 6.43 1.93 11.56
N TRP A 6 7.25 1.25 10.76
CA TRP A 6 6.99 0.96 9.35
C TRP A 6 7.15 -0.53 9.07
N PHE A 7 6.29 -1.06 8.20
CA PHE A 7 6.42 -2.39 7.66
C PHE A 7 7.18 -2.34 6.34
N HIS A 8 8.01 -3.34 6.08
CA HIS A 8 8.76 -3.47 4.85
C HIS A 8 8.34 -4.74 4.11
N ARG A 9 8.04 -4.63 2.81
CA ARG A 9 7.78 -5.78 1.92
C ARG A 9 8.44 -5.57 0.56
N THR A 10 8.76 -6.67 -0.10
CA THR A 10 9.17 -6.68 -1.51
C THR A 10 7.93 -6.91 -2.36
N THR A 11 7.70 -6.07 -3.36
CA THR A 11 6.60 -6.24 -4.32
C THR A 11 6.85 -7.51 -5.16
N PRO A 12 5.82 -8.12 -5.76
CA PRO A 12 5.99 -9.26 -6.68
C PRO A 12 6.97 -9.00 -7.83
N THR A 13 7.11 -7.74 -8.19
CA THR A 13 8.01 -7.20 -9.21
C THR A 13 9.44 -6.89 -8.71
N GLY A 14 9.75 -7.22 -7.44
CA GLY A 14 11.09 -7.10 -6.86
C GLY A 14 11.46 -5.73 -6.29
N ALA A 15 10.55 -4.75 -6.29
CA ALA A 15 10.81 -3.43 -5.70
C ALA A 15 10.62 -3.47 -4.18
N ASN A 16 11.38 -2.67 -3.44
CA ASN A 16 11.18 -2.55 -1.99
C ASN A 16 10.13 -1.49 -1.69
N SER A 17 9.21 -1.82 -0.80
CA SER A 17 8.20 -0.89 -0.32
C SER A 17 8.26 -0.76 1.20
N HIS A 18 7.94 0.43 1.68
CA HIS A 18 7.61 0.66 3.08
C HIS A 18 6.14 1.06 3.19
N TYR A 19 5.43 0.48 4.14
CA TYR A 19 4.01 0.72 4.31
C TYR A 19 3.58 0.73 5.77
N HIS A 20 2.44 1.35 6.01
CA HIS A 20 1.77 1.32 7.31
C HIS A 20 0.26 1.25 7.10
N SER A 21 -0.43 0.52 7.97
CA SER A 21 -1.87 0.44 7.99
C SER A 21 -2.42 1.06 9.28
N GLY A 22 -3.66 1.53 9.23
CA GLY A 22 -4.31 2.11 10.40
C GLY A 22 -5.80 1.84 10.40
N SER A 23 -6.38 1.76 11.59
CA SER A 23 -7.82 1.70 11.77
C SER A 23 -8.25 2.54 12.98
N GLN A 24 -9.18 3.46 12.78
CA GLN A 24 -9.74 4.28 13.85
C GLN A 24 -11.09 4.88 13.42
N GLY A 25 -12.06 4.97 14.34
CA GLY A 25 -13.31 5.71 14.11
C GLY A 25 -14.15 5.24 12.91
N GLY A 26 -14.10 3.95 12.58
CA GLY A 26 -14.76 3.39 11.39
C GLY A 26 -13.95 3.51 10.09
N PHE A 27 -12.79 4.16 10.13
CA PHE A 27 -11.90 4.27 8.99
C PHE A 27 -10.84 3.16 8.97
N ARG A 28 -10.42 2.81 7.75
CA ARG A 28 -9.25 2.00 7.44
C ARG A 28 -8.34 2.79 6.51
N GLY A 29 -7.06 2.76 6.79
CA GLY A 29 -6.02 3.45 6.04
C GLY A 29 -4.91 2.51 5.61
N TRP A 30 -4.34 2.78 4.44
CA TRP A 30 -3.12 2.15 3.93
C TRP A 30 -2.24 3.23 3.31
N HIS A 31 -1.02 3.38 3.82
CA HIS A 31 -0.01 4.26 3.26
C HIS A 31 1.15 3.41 2.77
N GLU A 32 1.60 3.60 1.54
CA GLU A 32 2.73 2.87 1.01
C GLU A 32 3.54 3.71 0.02
N ALA A 33 4.85 3.57 0.10
CA ALA A 33 5.78 4.15 -0.85
C ALA A 33 6.78 3.10 -1.37
N ILE A 34 7.08 3.24 -2.66
CA ILE A 34 7.98 2.39 -3.43
C ILE A 34 9.05 3.30 -4.06
N PRO A 35 10.15 3.61 -3.34
CA PRO A 35 11.12 4.61 -3.76
C PRO A 35 11.79 4.31 -5.11
N GLN A 36 12.04 3.04 -5.43
CA GLN A 36 12.64 2.62 -6.71
C GLN A 36 11.76 2.99 -7.91
N ARG A 37 10.49 3.32 -7.67
CA ARG A 37 9.50 3.72 -8.69
C ARG A 37 9.05 5.16 -8.55
N ASN A 38 9.63 5.93 -7.62
CA ASN A 38 9.16 7.27 -7.29
C ASN A 38 7.62 7.32 -7.09
N LEU A 39 7.07 6.31 -6.41
CA LEU A 39 5.64 6.13 -6.25
C LEU A 39 5.27 6.11 -4.77
N MET A 40 4.20 6.83 -4.43
CA MET A 40 3.59 6.82 -3.10
C MET A 40 2.08 6.95 -3.25
N PHE A 41 1.34 6.22 -2.42
CA PHE A 41 -0.11 6.30 -2.40
C PHE A 41 -0.66 6.13 -0.98
N ILE A 42 -1.86 6.68 -0.79
CA ILE A 42 -2.66 6.54 0.42
C ILE A 42 -4.05 6.10 0.01
N LEU A 43 -4.54 5.02 0.60
CA LEU A 43 -5.93 4.58 0.50
C LEU A 43 -6.60 4.81 1.85
N LEU A 44 -7.76 5.47 1.85
CA LEU A 44 -8.59 5.69 3.02
C LEU A 44 -10.03 5.27 2.69
N GLY A 45 -10.64 4.47 3.54
CA GLY A 45 -12.04 4.06 3.41
C GLY A 45 -12.74 4.01 4.75
N ASN A 46 -14.03 4.33 4.77
CA ASN A 46 -14.90 4.29 5.96
C ASN A 46 -15.86 3.08 5.96
N ALA A 47 -15.64 2.12 5.06
CA ALA A 47 -16.40 0.89 4.95
C ALA A 47 -15.44 -0.32 4.77
N PRO A 48 -15.62 -1.42 5.51
CA PRO A 48 -14.65 -2.52 5.54
C PRO A 48 -14.55 -3.30 4.23
N GLU A 49 -15.68 -3.65 3.62
CA GLU A 49 -15.73 -4.47 2.39
C GLU A 49 -15.23 -3.72 1.13
N PRO A 50 -15.61 -2.45 0.89
CA PRO A 50 -15.05 -1.68 -0.23
C PRO A 50 -13.53 -1.45 -0.10
N PHE A 51 -13.03 -1.30 1.14
CA PHE A 51 -11.62 -1.02 1.39
C PHE A 51 -10.71 -2.19 0.99
N ALA A 52 -11.07 -3.43 1.38
CA ALA A 52 -10.26 -4.60 1.08
C ALA A 52 -10.14 -4.84 -0.44
N GLN A 53 -11.26 -4.65 -1.17
CA GLN A 53 -11.28 -4.77 -2.63
C GLN A 53 -10.44 -3.68 -3.30
N ALA A 54 -10.58 -2.42 -2.87
CA ALA A 54 -9.78 -1.31 -3.38
C ALA A 54 -8.29 -1.52 -3.13
N LEU A 55 -7.91 -1.98 -1.94
CA LEU A 55 -6.51 -2.30 -1.61
C LEU A 55 -5.96 -3.41 -2.51
N LYS A 56 -6.76 -4.45 -2.77
CA LYS A 56 -6.37 -5.52 -3.70
C LYS A 56 -6.12 -4.96 -5.11
N ILE A 57 -7.06 -4.17 -5.64
CA ILE A 57 -6.95 -3.58 -6.99
C ILE A 57 -5.69 -2.70 -7.08
N VAL A 58 -5.44 -1.84 -6.09
CA VAL A 58 -4.23 -1.01 -6.08
C VAL A 58 -2.99 -1.88 -6.13
N ASN A 59 -2.89 -2.91 -5.27
CA ASN A 59 -1.76 -3.84 -5.28
C ASN A 59 -1.56 -4.53 -6.65
N ASP A 60 -2.63 -5.01 -7.28
CA ASP A 60 -2.57 -5.62 -8.61
C ASP A 60 -2.06 -4.61 -9.67
N GLN A 61 -2.49 -3.35 -9.58
CA GLN A 61 -2.07 -2.29 -10.51
C GLN A 61 -0.63 -1.83 -10.29
N LEU A 62 -0.13 -1.86 -9.04
CA LEU A 62 1.28 -1.57 -8.75
C LEU A 62 2.21 -2.53 -9.51
N ASP A 63 1.81 -3.80 -9.66
CA ASP A 63 2.58 -4.77 -10.45
C ASP A 63 2.50 -4.51 -11.95
N ALA A 64 1.38 -3.97 -12.43
CA ALA A 64 1.19 -3.60 -13.83
C ALA A 64 1.89 -2.29 -14.22
N PHE A 65 2.15 -1.38 -13.27
CA PHE A 65 2.88 -0.12 -13.48
C PHE A 65 4.36 -0.39 -13.75
N LYS A 66 4.66 -0.79 -14.99
CA LYS A 66 5.99 -0.65 -15.59
C LYS A 66 6.15 0.82 -15.95
N LEU A 67 6.86 1.60 -15.12
CA LEU A 67 7.37 2.90 -15.55
C LEU A 67 8.24 2.65 -16.78
N ARG A 68 7.79 3.18 -17.92
CA ARG A 68 8.59 3.24 -19.15
C ARG A 68 9.77 4.18 -18.95
#